data_AF-A0A969CSL7-F1
#
_entry.id   AF-A0A969CSL7-F1
#
_cell.length_a   1.000
_cell.length_b   1.000
_cell.length_c   1.000
_cell.angle_alpha   90.00
_cell.angle_beta   90.00
_cell.angle_gamma   90.00
#
_symmetry.space_group_name_H-M   'P 1'
#
loop_
_entity.id
_entity.type
_entity.pdbx_description
1 polymer ?
#
loop_
_entity_poly.entity_id
_entity_poly.type
_entity_poly.pdbx_seq_one_letter_code
_entity_poly.pdbx_strand_id
1 'polypeptide(L)' 'MAEISAQVVKELREKTGAGMMDCKKALVEMDGDLEKAVDYLRK' A
#
# COMPACT_ATOMS: atom_id res chain seq x y z
N MET A 1 4.26 9.54 12.03
CA MET A 1 4.18 8.40 11.10
C MET A 1 2.71 8.10 10.95
N ALA A 2 2.13 8.15 9.74
CA ALA A 2 0.77 7.65 9.55
C ALA A 2 0.75 6.19 10.03
N GLU A 3 -0.08 5.86 11.01
CA GLU A 3 -0.24 4.49 11.50
C GLU A 3 -0.95 3.68 10.43
N ILE A 4 -0.19 3.23 9.44
CA ILE A 4 -0.71 2.43 8.34
C ILE A 4 -1.04 1.07 8.91
N SER A 5 -2.34 0.79 9.04
CA SER A 5 -2.83 -0.45 9.61
C SER A 5 -2.34 -1.64 8.78
N ALA A 6 -1.93 -2.71 9.46
CA ALA A 6 -1.53 -3.96 8.83
C ALA A 6 -2.64 -4.55 7.94
N GLN A 7 -3.91 -4.23 8.22
CA GLN A 7 -5.04 -4.60 7.38
C GLN A 7 -4.98 -3.91 6.01
N VAL A 8 -4.64 -2.62 5.97
CA VAL A 8 -4.55 -1.83 4.75
C VAL A 8 -3.38 -2.31 3.88
N VAL A 9 -2.24 -2.62 4.51
CA VAL A 9 -1.08 -3.23 3.81
C VAL A 9 -1.46 -4.58 3.20
N LYS A 10 -2.21 -5.40 3.94
CA LYS A 10 -2.68 -6.70 3.47
C LYS A 10 -3.66 -6.55 2.31
N GLU A 11 -4.61 -5.63 2.41
CA GLU A 11 -5.60 -5.38 1.36
C GLU A 11 -4.94 -4.86 0.07
N LEU A 12 -3.98 -3.95 0.20
CA LEU A 12 -3.18 -3.48 -0.93
C LEU A 12 -2.43 -4.63 -1.60
N ARG A 13 -1.81 -5.50 -0.80
CA ARG A 13 -1.12 -6.70 -1.30
C ARG A 13 -2.06 -7.65 -2.03
N GLU A 14 -3.27 -7.86 -1.53
CA GLU A 14 -4.28 -8.70 -2.20
C GLU A 14 -4.75 -8.09 -3.53
N LYS A 15 -4.84 -6.76 -3.64
CA LYS A 15 -5.25 -6.04 -4.87
C LYS A 15 -4.15 -5.92 -5.93
N THR A 16 -2.88 -5.85 -5.52
CA THR A 16 -1.73 -5.58 -6.39
C THR A 16 -0.85 -6.79 -6.62
N GLY A 17 -0.83 -7.75 -5.70
CA GLY A 17 0.12 -8.86 -5.68
C GLY A 17 1.54 -8.45 -5.28
N ALA A 18 1.78 -7.19 -4.91
CA ALA A 18 3.11 -6.69 -4.59
C ALA A 18 3.65 -7.21 -3.24
N GLY A 19 4.96 -7.06 -3.03
CA GLY A 19 5.60 -7.42 -1.77
C GLY A 19 5.06 -6.61 -0.58
N MET A 20 5.09 -7.19 0.63
CA MET A 20 4.61 -6.54 1.86
C MET A 20 5.33 -5.21 2.15
N MET A 21 6.64 -5.15 1.86
CA MET A 21 7.46 -3.95 1.99
C MET A 21 7.09 -2.88 0.96
N ASP A 22 6.81 -3.28 -0.28
CA ASP A 22 6.41 -2.36 -1.35
C ASP A 22 5.03 -1.78 -1.08
N CYS A 23 4.08 -2.62 -0.61
CA CYS A 23 2.77 -2.18 -0.16
C CYS A 23 2.87 -1.17 0.99
N LYS A 24 3.71 -1.46 1.99
CA LYS A 24 3.91 -0.55 3.11
C LYS A 24 4.53 0.78 2.66
N LYS A 25 5.54 0.75 1.78
CA LYS A 25 6.15 1.97 1.23
C LYS A 25 5.15 2.78 0.41
N ALA A 26 4.42 2.14 -0.50
CA ALA A 26 3.43 2.80 -1.33
C ALA A 26 2.34 3.48 -0.49
N LEU A 27 1.84 2.80 0.55
CA LEU A 27 0.89 3.41 1.47
C LEU A 27 1.52 4.57 2.25
N VAL A 28 2.77 4.47 2.69
CA VAL A 28 3.44 5.57 3.41
C VAL A 28 3.65 6.78 2.50
N GLU A 29 4.05 6.57 1.24
CA GLU A 29 4.23 7.64 0.25
C GLU A 29 2.91 8.29 -0.16
N MET A 30 1.83 7.52 -0.18
CA MET A 30 0.50 7.97 -0.56
C MET A 30 -0.38 8.34 0.65
N ASP A 31 0.20 8.56 1.83
CA ASP A 31 -0.52 8.93 3.06
C ASP A 31 -1.67 7.97 3.46
N GLY A 32 -1.52 6.68 3.13
CA GLY A 32 -2.50 5.63 3.39
C GLY A 32 -3.60 5.52 2.35
N ASP A 33 -3.51 6.26 1.24
CA ASP A 33 -4.44 6.19 0.13
C ASP A 33 -4.24 4.89 -0.66
N LEU A 34 -5.20 3.96 -0.51
CA LEU A 34 -5.18 2.66 -1.17
C LEU A 34 -5.22 2.76 -2.69
N GLU A 35 -6.01 3.67 -3.25
CA GLU A 35 -6.16 3.79 -4.70
C GLU A 35 -4.86 4.29 -5.32
N LYS A 36 -4.28 5.35 -4.74
CA LYS A 36 -2.98 5.85 -5.19
C LYS A 36 -1.86 4.85 -4.97
N ALA A 37 -1.88 4.10 -3.88
CA ALA A 37 -0.88 3.07 -3.62
C ALA A 37 -1.01 1.89 -4.59
N VAL A 38 -2.23 1.55 -5.02
CA VAL A 38 -2.46 0.55 -6.09
C VAL A 38 -1.88 1.05 -7.41
N ASP A 39 -2.18 2.28 -7.81
CA ASP A 39 -1.63 2.88 -9.03
C ASP A 39 -0.10 3.01 -8.99
N TYR A 40 0.44 3.37 -7.83
CA TYR A 40 1.88 3.45 -7.59
C TYR A 40 2.58 2.10 -7.80
N LEU A 41 1.97 1.00 -7.36
CA LEU A 41 2.53 -0.35 -7.47
C LEU A 41 2.27 -1.04 -8.82
N ARG A 42 1.33 -0.53 -9.62
CA ARG A 42 1.01 -1.05 -10.96
C ARG A 42 1.83 -0.41 -12.06
N LYS A 43 2.52 0.71 -11.77
CA LYS A 43 3.57 1.25 -12.63
C LYS A 43 4.83 0.38 -12.57
#